data_AF-A0A0D9AND1-F1
#
_entry.id   AF-A0A0D9AND1-F1
#
_cell.length_a   1.000
_cell.length_b   1.000
_cell.length_c   1.000
_cell.angle_alpha   90.00
_cell.angle_beta   90.00
_cell.angle_gamma   90.00
#
_symmetry.space_group_name_H-M   'P 1'
#
loop_
_entity.id
_entity.type
_entity.pdbx_description
1 polymer ?
#
loop_
_entity_poly.entity_id
_entity_poly.type
_entity_poly.pdbx_seq_one_letter_code
_entity_poly.pdbx_strand_id
1 'polypeptide(L)' 'MAFDREDALFKVLVNHEAQYSLWPDYKAAPAGWQETGQRGSKAECLAYVEREWTDMRPLSLRQAMDAQAAGQ' A
#
# COMPACT_ATOMS: atom_id res chain seq x y z
N MET A 1 -5.52 -24.80 -9.77
CA MET A 1 -4.84 -23.61 -9.19
C MET A 1 -5.92 -22.72 -8.60
N ALA A 2 -6.01 -22.63 -7.27
CA ALA A 2 -7.12 -22.00 -6.54
C ALA A 2 -6.72 -20.65 -5.93
N PHE A 3 -6.21 -19.74 -6.77
CA PHE A 3 -5.87 -18.37 -6.37
C PHE A 3 -6.86 -17.32 -6.90
N ASP A 4 -7.90 -17.79 -7.60
CA ASP A 4 -8.88 -16.97 -8.32
C ASP A 4 -10.27 -17.11 -7.69
N ARG A 5 -10.36 -16.96 -6.36
CA ARG A 5 -11.66 -16.62 -5.77
C ARG A 5 -11.80 -15.12 -5.92
N GLU A 6 -12.35 -14.71 -7.06
CA GLU A 6 -12.71 -13.32 -7.39
C GLU A 6 -13.64 -12.68 -6.32
N ASP A 7 -14.27 -13.50 -5.48
CA ASP A 7 -15.16 -13.12 -4.39
C ASP A 7 -14.47 -12.89 -3.03
N ALA A 8 -13.15 -13.10 -2.92
CA ALA A 8 -12.45 -12.88 -1.66
C ALA A 8 -12.26 -11.38 -1.39
N LEU A 9 -12.82 -10.90 -0.27
CA LEU A 9 -12.63 -9.54 0.20
C LEU A 9 -11.25 -9.35 0.85
N PHE A 10 -10.60 -8.28 0.46
CA PHE A 10 -9.34 -7.79 1.00
C PHE A 10 -9.55 -6.41 1.60
N LYS A 11 -8.63 -6.02 2.46
CA LYS A 11 -8.51 -4.70 3.05
C LYS A 11 -7.10 -4.20 2.94
N VAL A 12 -6.93 -2.90 2.86
CA VAL A 12 -5.62 -2.26 2.81
C VAL A 12 -5.22 -1.88 4.23
N LEU A 13 -4.03 -2.33 4.61
CA LEU A 13 -3.39 -1.95 5.85
C LEU A 13 -2.22 -1.02 5.56
N VAL A 14 -1.97 -0.10 6.48
CA VAL A 14 -0.81 0.79 6.47
C VAL A 14 -0.07 0.65 7.80
N ASN A 15 1.25 0.61 7.74
CA ASN A 15 2.08 0.62 8.95
C ASN A 15 2.58 2.05 9.26
N HIS A 16 3.31 2.18 10.37
CA HIS A 16 3.91 3.46 10.80
C HIS A 16 4.98 3.99 9.82
N GLU A 17 5.49 3.17 8.90
CA GLU A 17 6.46 3.54 7.87
C GLU A 17 5.78 3.90 6.54
N ALA A 18 4.45 4.08 6.53
CA ALA A 18 3.64 4.37 5.34
C ALA A 18 3.75 3.28 4.25
N GLN A 19 4.04 2.03 4.64
CA GLN A 19 4.00 0.89 3.75
C GLN A 19 2.59 0.33 3.69
N TYR A 20 2.11 0.08 2.47
CA TYR A 20 0.79 -0.47 2.23
C TYR A 20 0.87 -1.99 2.03
N SER A 21 -0.08 -2.73 2.60
CA SER A 21 -0.20 -4.17 2.42
C SER A 21 -1.66 -4.58 2.22
N LEU A 22 -1.89 -5.50 1.27
CA LEU A 22 -3.20 -6.12 1.10
C LEU A 22 -3.33 -7.27 2.10
N TRP A 23 -4.34 -7.19 2.96
CA TRP A 23 -4.64 -8.20 3.96
C TRP A 23 -6.02 -8.78 3.74
N PRO A 24 -6.27 -10.07 4.03
CA PRO A 24 -7.60 -10.64 3.89
C PRO A 24 -8.57 -10.01 4.91
N ASP A 25 -9.77 -9.63 4.47
CA ASP A 25 -10.75 -8.97 5.35
C ASP A 25 -11.16 -9.85 6.54
N TYR A 26 -11.32 -11.15 6.29
CA TYR A 26 -11.68 -12.16 7.30
C TYR A 26 -10.59 -12.39 8.38
N LYS A 27 -9.39 -11.81 8.22
CA LYS A 27 -8.33 -11.86 9.23
C LYS A 27 -8.22 -10.55 10.00
N ALA A 28 -8.00 -10.67 11.31
CA ALA A 28 -7.60 -9.53 12.13
C ALA A 28 -6.28 -8.94 11.62
N ALA A 29 -6.13 -7.62 11.71
CA ALA A 29 -4.89 -6.94 11.36
C ALA A 29 -3.80 -7.29 12.39
N PRO A 30 -2.56 -7.58 11.96
CA PRO A 30 -1.45 -7.81 12.87
C PRO A 30 -1.08 -6.54 13.65
N ALA A 31 -0.46 -6.72 14.82
CA ALA A 31 -0.03 -5.59 15.65
C ALA A 31 0.95 -4.68 14.87
N GLY A 32 0.77 -3.36 14.99
CA GLY A 32 1.58 -2.36 14.28
C GLY A 32 1.08 -2.01 12.88
N TRP A 33 0.02 -2.67 12.39
CA TRP A 33 -0.68 -2.33 11.17
C TRP A 33 -2.03 -1.70 11.48
N GLN A 34 -2.41 -0.69 10.70
CA GLN A 34 -3.66 0.04 10.83
C GLN A 34 -4.48 -0.12 9.56
N GLU A 35 -5.79 -0.29 9.70
CA GLU A 35 -6.70 -0.38 8.56
C GLU A 35 -6.88 1.01 7.95
N THR A 36 -6.65 1.17 6.64
CA THR A 36 -6.84 2.47 5.96
C THR A 36 -8.32 2.81 5.76
N GLY A 37 -9.21 1.84 6.00
CA GLY A 37 -10.64 1.93 5.69
C GLY A 37 -10.98 1.42 4.28
N GLN A 38 -10.00 1.23 3.39
CA GLN A 38 -10.23 0.62 2.09
C GLN A 38 -10.42 -0.89 2.24
N ARG A 39 -11.56 -1.39 1.75
CA ARG A 39 -11.93 -2.81 1.69
C ARG A 39 -12.64 -3.08 0.37
N GLY A 40 -12.49 -4.28 -0.18
CA GLY A 40 -13.12 -4.66 -1.44
C GLY A 40 -12.41 -5.82 -2.11
N SER A 41 -12.66 -6.01 -3.40
CA SER A 41 -11.95 -7.02 -4.17
C SER A 41 -10.46 -6.69 -4.26
N LYS A 42 -9.64 -7.71 -4.54
CA LYS A 42 -8.19 -7.55 -4.71
C LYS A 42 -7.85 -6.42 -5.69
N ALA A 43 -8.59 -6.32 -6.80
CA ALA A 43 -8.41 -5.28 -7.81
C ALA A 43 -8.69 -3.86 -7.28
N GLU A 44 -9.78 -3.66 -6.53
CA GLU A 44 -10.09 -2.35 -5.93
C GLU A 44 -9.06 -1.94 -4.87
N CYS A 45 -8.66 -2.88 -4.00
CA CYS A 45 -7.62 -2.62 -3.01
C CYS A 45 -6.28 -2.30 -3.66
N LEU A 46 -5.92 -3.00 -4.74
CA LEU A 46 -4.69 -2.74 -5.48
C LEU A 46 -4.73 -1.36 -6.15
N ALA A 47 -5.83 -1.01 -6.81
CA ALA A 47 -6.01 0.31 -7.41
C ALA A 47 -5.94 1.43 -6.37
N TYR A 48 -6.49 1.23 -5.16
CA TYR A 48 -6.33 2.17 -4.06
C TYR A 48 -4.85 2.30 -3.65
N VAL A 49 -4.14 1.19 -3.46
CA VAL A 49 -2.71 1.21 -3.12
C VAL A 49 -1.90 1.89 -4.22
N GLU A 50 -2.17 1.66 -5.50
CA GLU A 50 -1.49 2.34 -6.61
C GLU A 50 -1.75 3.86 -6.63
N ARG A 51 -2.94 4.30 -6.19
CA ARG A 51 -3.31 5.72 -6.10
C ARG A 51 -2.76 6.41 -4.86
N GLU A 52 -2.71 5.73 -3.72
CA GLU A 52 -2.23 6.31 -2.46
C GLU A 52 -0.72 6.17 -2.32
N TRP A 53 -0.15 5.06 -2.79
CA TRP A 53 1.29 4.82 -2.88
C TRP A 53 1.86 5.45 -4.15
N THR A 54 1.49 6.71 -4.40
CA THR A 54 1.87 7.51 -5.58
C THR A 54 3.36 7.78 -5.67
N ASP A 55 4.12 7.51 -4.62
CA ASP A 55 5.56 7.57 -4.67
C ASP A 55 6.19 6.36 -3.99
N MET A 56 6.55 5.41 -4.85
CA MET A 56 7.28 4.20 -4.49
C MET A 56 8.79 4.46 -4.39
N ARG A 57 9.26 5.72 -4.49
CA ARG A 57 10.67 6.02 -4.26
C ARG A 57 10.91 6.02 -2.75
N PRO A 58 11.93 5.30 -2.25
CA PRO A 58 12.34 5.48 -0.87
C PRO A 58 12.66 6.96 -0.66
N LEU A 59 12.24 7.53 0.48
CA LEU A 59 12.46 8.94 0.84
C LEU A 59 13.92 9.40 0.57
N SER A 60 14.89 8.51 0.73
CA SER A 60 16.31 8.75 0.44
C SER A 60 16.63 9.10 -1.02
N LEU A 61 15.89 8.56 -2.00
CA LEU A 61 16.10 8.86 -3.41
C LEU A 61 15.55 10.25 -3.78
N ARG A 62 14.44 10.67 -3.14
CA ARG A 62 13.88 12.02 -3.32
C ARG A 62 14.84 13.10 -2.81
N GLN A 63 15.46 12.91 -1.64
CA GLN A 63 16.42 13.87 -1.10
C GLN A 63 17.69 13.98 -1.96
N ALA A 64 18.16 12.87 -2.54
CA ALA A 64 19.31 12.88 -3.45
C ALA A 64 19.03 13.64 -4.76
N MET A 65 17.81 13.59 -5.29
CA MET A 65 17.45 14.30 -6.53
C MET A 65 17.14 15.78 -6.33
N ASP A 66 16.64 16.19 -5.17
CA ASP A 66 16.44 17.61 -4.81
C ASP A 66 17.78 18.34 -4.66
N ALA A 67 18.77 17.70 -4.03
CA ALA A 67 20.14 18.23 -3.91
C ALA A 67 20.87 18.37 -5.27
N GLN A 68 20.49 17.57 -6.28
CA GLN A 68 21.09 17.61 -7.62
C GLN A 68 20.47 18.69 -8.52
N ALA A 69 19.26 19.18 -8.21
CA ALA A 69 18.58 20.22 -8.98
C ALA A 69 19.00 21.65 -8.59
N ALA A 70 19.52 21.85 -7.37
CA ALA A 70 19.97 23.16 -6.88
C ALA A 70 21.44 23.51 -7.25
N GLY A 71 22.10 22.67 -8.04
CA GLY A 71 23.51 22.80 -8.40
C GLY A 71 23.80 23.06 -9.89
N GLN A 72 22.85 23.60 -10.64
CA GLN A 72 23.04 24.03 -12.04
C GLN A 72 22.80 25.53 -12.19
#